data_AF-A0A7C7R9Z2-F1
#
_entry.id   AF-A0A7C7R9Z2-F1
#
_cell.length_a   1.000
_cell.length_b   1.000
_cell.length_c   1.000
_cell.angle_alpha   90.00
_cell.angle_beta   90.00
_cell.angle_gamma   90.00
#
_symmetry.space_group_name_H-M   'P 1'
#
loop_
_entity.id
_entity.type
_entity.pdbx_description
1 polymer ?
#
loop_
_entity_poly.entity_id
_entity_poly.type
_entity_poly.pdbx_seq_one_letter_code
_entity_poly.pdbx_strand_id
1 'polypeptide(L)'
;MDHPLYEKHSDPLVRDGDWRVGLALNIPIFKGLENWGLYRRESAKLKSLEYELEKKRNQVELEVRDAFYKVLSAEERLAIQKERVQITKERLEIIESLIEFEWARYITYEDILRRRQDFNQARNNYFATRQSYVMAMEDLRKAIGTR
;
A
#
# COMPACT_ATOMS: atom_id res chain seq x y z
N MET A 1 67.02 84.01 34.41
CA MET A 1 67.60 83.04 33.45
C MET A 1 67.31 81.65 34.00
N ASP A 2 66.05 81.26 34.20
CA ASP A 2 64.95 81.07 33.25
C ASP A 2 65.20 79.97 32.21
N HIS A 3 64.30 78.98 32.31
CA HIS A 3 63.89 77.94 31.37
C HIS A 3 64.70 76.63 31.32
N PRO A 4 64.08 75.50 30.92
CA PRO A 4 62.81 74.94 31.42
C PRO A 4 62.75 73.39 31.45
N LEU A 5 61.81 72.86 32.24
CA LEU A 5 60.95 71.70 31.95
C LEU A 5 61.60 70.35 31.60
N TYR A 6 61.58 69.43 32.59
CA TYR A 6 61.25 68.02 32.29
C TYR A 6 59.79 67.80 32.66
N GLU A 7 58.91 68.28 31.78
CA GLU A 7 57.47 68.05 31.84
C GLU A 7 57.23 66.62 31.36
N LYS A 8 56.61 65.82 32.22
CA LYS A 8 56.21 64.43 31.94
C LYS A 8 55.38 64.43 30.65
N HIS A 9 55.99 63.99 29.56
CA HIS A 9 55.32 63.84 28.27
C HIS A 9 54.26 62.73 28.43
N SER A 10 53.02 63.13 28.68
CA SER A 10 51.86 62.27 28.52
C SER A 10 51.53 62.25 27.03
N ASP A 11 51.79 61.11 26.38
CA ASP A 11 51.45 60.88 24.98
C ASP A 11 49.97 61.22 24.70
N PRO A 12 49.67 62.12 23.73
CA PRO A 12 48.32 62.58 23.42
C PRO A 12 47.54 61.62 22.50
N LEU A 13 48.02 60.38 22.32
CA LEU A 13 47.40 59.38 21.42
C LEU A 13 46.83 58.15 22.12
N VAL A 14 46.60 58.21 23.44
CA VAL A 14 45.73 57.22 24.10
C VAL A 14 44.29 57.59 23.79
N ARG A 15 43.85 57.22 22.58
CA ARG A 15 42.44 57.13 22.25
C ARG A 15 41.88 56.02 23.14
N ASP A 16 41.22 56.41 24.23
CA ASP A 16 40.43 55.51 25.06
C ASP A 16 39.43 54.79 24.15
N GLY A 17 39.80 53.58 23.76
CA GLY A 17 38.98 52.70 22.94
C GLY A 17 37.87 52.16 23.83
N ASP A 18 36.66 52.68 23.64
CA ASP A 18 35.47 52.20 24.35
C ASP A 18 35.07 50.82 23.76
N TRP A 19 35.73 49.75 24.23
CA TRP A 19 35.40 48.38 23.86
C TRP A 19 34.40 47.82 24.87
N ARG A 20 33.26 47.32 24.37
CA ARG A 20 32.23 46.68 25.20
C ARG A 20 32.05 45.24 24.77
N VAL A 21 32.24 44.34 25.72
CA VAL A 21 31.89 42.92 25.63
C VAL A 21 30.76 42.69 26.63
N GLY A 22 29.62 42.23 26.14
CA GLY A 22 28.44 41.95 26.96
C GLY A 22 28.04 40.48 26.84
N LEU A 23 27.82 39.82 27.97
CA LEU A 23 27.18 38.51 28.04
C LEU A 23 25.72 38.71 28.44
N ALA A 24 24.80 38.34 27.54
CA ALA A 24 23.37 38.36 27.81
C ALA A 24 22.88 36.95 28.14
N LEU A 25 22.34 36.78 29.34
CA LEU A 25 21.73 35.54 29.81
C LEU A 25 20.22 35.75 29.92
N ASN A 26 19.43 35.11 29.06
CA ASN A 26 17.97 35.17 29.11
C ASN A 26 17.40 33.89 29.73
N ILE A 27 17.09 33.94 31.03
CA ILE A 27 16.40 32.86 31.73
C ILE A 27 14.96 33.32 32.01
N PRO A 28 13.96 32.82 31.26
CA PRO A 28 12.57 33.16 31.51
C PRO A 28 12.12 32.55 32.84
N ILE A 29 11.83 33.41 33.81
CA ILE A 29 11.49 33.01 35.19
C ILE A 29 10.06 32.44 35.28
N PHE A 30 9.14 32.89 34.41
CA PHE A 30 7.77 32.38 34.32
C PHE A 30 7.23 32.47 32.90
N LYS A 31 6.81 31.35 32.32
CA LYS A 31 6.22 31.25 30.96
C LYS A 31 4.71 31.01 30.96
N GLY A 32 3.98 31.35 32.02
CA GLY A 32 2.52 31.24 32.05
C GLY A 32 1.95 29.84 31.73
N LEU A 33 2.64 28.77 32.16
CA LEU A 33 2.30 27.36 31.86
C LEU A 33 2.44 26.94 30.37
N GLU A 34 3.06 27.75 29.51
CA GLU A 34 3.27 27.42 28.08
C GLU A 34 3.95 26.06 27.88
N ASN A 35 5.03 25.78 28.64
CA ASN A 35 5.73 24.49 28.59
C ASN A 35 4.82 23.31 28.95
N TRP A 36 3.89 23.51 29.90
CA TRP A 36 2.89 22.50 30.29
C TRP A 36 1.86 22.28 29.19
N GLY A 37 1.40 23.34 28.54
CA GLY A 37 0.50 23.28 27.40
C GLY A 37 1.14 22.56 26.21
N LEU A 38 2.41 22.86 25.92
CA LEU A 38 3.21 22.18 24.89
C LEU A 38 3.36 20.68 25.22
N TYR A 39 3.75 20.35 26.46
CA TYR A 39 3.88 18.96 26.89
C TYR A 39 2.56 18.18 26.73
N ARG A 40 1.43 18.75 27.17
CA ARG A 40 0.11 18.12 27.00
C ARG A 40 -0.25 17.92 25.53
N ARG A 41 0.05 18.90 24.67
CA ARG A 41 -0.19 18.83 23.23
C ARG A 41 0.63 17.71 22.59
N GLU A 42 1.93 17.66 22.85
CA GLU A 42 2.81 16.62 22.32
C GLU A 42 2.45 15.24 22.87
N SER A 43 2.04 15.14 24.14
CA SER A 43 1.55 13.88 24.71
C SER A 43 0.27 13.39 24.03
N ALA A 44 -0.69 14.29 23.77
CA ALA A 44 -1.92 13.95 23.05
C ALA A 44 -1.61 13.55 21.59
N LYS A 45 -0.66 14.22 20.94
CA LYS A 45 -0.19 13.89 19.59
C LYS A 45 0.47 12.52 19.55
N LEU A 46 1.33 12.19 20.51
CA LEU A 46 1.93 10.85 20.63
C LEU A 46 0.84 9.78 20.73
N LYS A 47 -0.14 9.98 21.62
CA LYS A 47 -1.26 9.04 21.77
C LYS A 47 -2.11 8.90 20.50
N SER A 48 -2.30 9.99 19.75
CA SER A 48 -2.96 9.94 18.44
C SER A 48 -2.16 9.11 17.44
N LEU A 49 -0.84 9.27 17.40
CA LEU A 49 0.05 8.49 16.53
C LEU A 49 0.07 7.00 16.90
N GLU A 50 -0.02 6.67 18.19
CA GLU A 50 -0.16 5.28 18.66
C GLU A 50 -1.47 4.65 18.14
N TYR A 51 -2.60 5.37 18.22
CA TYR A 51 -3.87 4.89 17.66
C TYR A 51 -3.86 4.82 16.13
N GLU A 52 -3.20 5.75 15.44
CA GLU A 52 -3.01 5.68 14.00
C GLU A 52 -2.17 4.46 13.61
N LEU A 53 -1.12 4.15 14.36
CA LEU A 53 -0.30 2.97 14.15
C LEU A 53 -1.12 1.68 14.33
N GLU A 54 -1.90 1.58 15.41
CA GLU A 54 -2.79 0.44 15.64
C GLU A 54 -3.83 0.30 14.52
N LYS A 55 -4.48 1.39 14.14
CA LYS A 55 -5.42 1.42 13.02
C LYS A 55 -4.77 0.95 11.73
N LYS A 56 -3.54 1.39 11.44
CA LYS A 56 -2.80 0.96 10.25
C LYS A 56 -2.44 -0.52 10.28
N ARG A 57 -2.08 -1.06 11.43
CA ARG A 57 -1.85 -2.51 11.61
C ARG A 57 -3.13 -3.31 11.33
N ASN A 58 -4.24 -2.91 11.92
CA ASN A 58 -5.53 -3.58 11.72
C ASN A 58 -5.99 -3.49 10.26
N GLN A 59 -5.73 -2.35 9.60
CA GLN A 59 -6.02 -2.18 8.18
C GLN A 59 -5.21 -3.16 7.32
N VAL A 60 -3.89 -3.28 7.56
CA VAL A 60 -3.04 -4.24 6.83
C VAL A 60 -3.47 -5.69 7.09
N GLU A 61 -3.82 -6.04 8.33
CA GLU A 61 -4.34 -7.37 8.65
C GLU A 61 -5.61 -7.69 7.85
N LEU A 62 -6.56 -6.75 7.82
CA LEU A 62 -7.79 -6.90 7.05
C LEU A 62 -7.51 -7.04 5.55
N GLU A 63 -6.64 -6.20 4.99
CA GLU A 63 -6.26 -6.25 3.57
C GLU A 63 -5.65 -7.59 3.18
N VAL A 64 -4.77 -8.15 4.01
CA VAL A 64 -4.17 -9.48 3.77
C VAL A 64 -5.22 -10.59 3.88
N ARG A 65 -6.10 -10.54 4.88
CA ARG A 65 -7.16 -11.55 5.06
C ARG A 65 -8.14 -11.54 3.88
N ASP A 66 -8.55 -10.36 3.43
CA ASP A 66 -9.42 -10.21 2.27
C ASP A 66 -8.75 -10.73 1.00
N ALA A 67 -7.47 -10.42 0.78
CA ALA A 67 -6.72 -10.92 -0.36
C ALA A 67 -6.60 -12.46 -0.34
N PHE A 68 -6.36 -13.05 0.84
CA PHE A 68 -6.29 -14.49 1.02
C PHE A 68 -7.61 -15.18 0.65
N TYR A 69 -8.74 -14.68 1.17
CA TYR A 69 -10.05 -15.24 0.85
C TYR A 69 -10.44 -15.04 -0.62
N LYS A 70 -10.00 -13.95 -1.25
CA LYS A 70 -10.18 -13.74 -2.71
C LYS A 70 -9.46 -14.81 -3.52
N VAL A 71 -8.22 -15.18 -3.15
CA VAL A 71 -7.47 -16.26 -3.80
C VAL A 71 -8.18 -17.59 -3.62
N LEU A 72 -8.54 -17.95 -2.40
CA LEU A 72 -9.24 -19.20 -2.10
C LEU A 72 -10.54 -19.34 -2.91
N SER A 73 -11.35 -18.27 -2.92
CA SER A 73 -12.59 -18.25 -3.68
C SER A 73 -12.36 -18.30 -5.21
N ALA A 74 -11.27 -17.70 -5.70
CA ALA A 74 -10.92 -17.78 -7.11
C ALA A 74 -10.42 -19.18 -7.51
N GLU A 75 -9.74 -19.88 -6.61
CA GLU A 75 -9.31 -21.27 -6.80
C GLU A 75 -10.51 -22.22 -6.94
N GLU A 76 -11.48 -22.11 -6.03
CA GLU A 76 -12.71 -22.91 -6.07
C GLU A 76 -13.49 -22.65 -7.37
N ARG A 77 -13.64 -21.38 -7.77
CA ARG A 77 -14.26 -21.03 -9.05
C ARG A 77 -13.51 -21.62 -10.24
N LEU A 78 -12.18 -21.61 -10.19
CA LEU A 78 -11.34 -22.18 -11.24
C LEU A 78 -11.55 -23.69 -11.36
N ALA A 79 -11.64 -24.41 -10.23
CA ALA A 79 -11.93 -25.83 -10.20
C ALA A 79 -13.30 -26.14 -10.83
N ILE A 80 -14.35 -25.39 -10.46
CA ILE A 80 -15.70 -25.53 -11.03
C ILE A 80 -15.69 -25.30 -12.55
N GLN A 81 -15.03 -24.24 -13.03
CA GLN A 81 -14.98 -23.99 -14.48
C GLN A 81 -14.16 -25.04 -15.23
N LYS A 82 -13.12 -25.62 -14.61
CA LYS A 82 -12.36 -26.72 -15.18
C LYS A 82 -13.24 -27.96 -15.38
N GLU A 83 -14.04 -28.31 -14.37
CA GLU A 83 -15.01 -29.41 -14.46
C GLU A 83 -16.07 -29.13 -15.53
N ARG A 84 -16.57 -27.88 -15.62
CA ARG A 84 -17.52 -27.49 -16.66
C ARG A 84 -16.97 -27.66 -18.08
N VAL A 85 -15.69 -27.36 -18.30
CA VAL A 85 -15.02 -27.63 -19.58
C VAL A 85 -15.02 -29.13 -19.89
N GLN A 86 -14.71 -29.98 -18.89
CA GLN A 86 -14.72 -31.43 -19.07
C GLN A 86 -16.11 -31.97 -19.42
N ILE A 87 -17.14 -31.58 -18.66
CA ILE A 87 -18.53 -32.00 -18.90
C ILE A 87 -19.02 -31.55 -20.28
N THR A 88 -18.73 -30.30 -20.67
CA THR A 88 -19.15 -29.78 -21.99
C THR A 88 -18.39 -30.43 -23.15
N LYS A 89 -17.13 -30.83 -22.94
CA LYS A 89 -16.36 -31.62 -23.90
C LYS A 89 -16.97 -33.01 -24.11
N GLU A 90 -17.23 -33.74 -23.02
CA GLU A 90 -17.83 -35.07 -23.09
C GLU A 90 -19.20 -35.03 -23.77
N ARG A 91 -20.02 -34.02 -23.47
CA ARG A 91 -21.31 -33.80 -24.13
C ARG A 91 -21.19 -33.54 -25.64
N LEU A 92 -20.13 -32.86 -26.06
CA LEU A 92 -19.85 -32.63 -27.48
C LEU A 92 -19.43 -33.94 -28.15
N GLU A 93 -18.51 -34.69 -27.53
CA GLU A 93 -18.02 -35.98 -28.02
C GLU A 93 -19.15 -37.02 -28.16
N ILE A 94 -20.08 -37.07 -27.19
CA ILE A 94 -21.27 -37.94 -27.27
C ILE A 94 -22.08 -37.62 -28.53
N ILE A 95 -22.38 -36.35 -28.79
CA ILE A 95 -23.18 -35.97 -29.96
C ILE A 95 -22.43 -36.20 -31.27
N GLU A 96 -21.11 -35.93 -31.30
CA GLU A 96 -20.27 -36.25 -32.46
C GLU A 96 -20.27 -37.76 -32.74
N SER A 97 -20.17 -38.61 -31.72
CA SER A 97 -20.22 -40.08 -31.87
C SER A 97 -21.59 -40.61 -32.34
N LEU A 98 -22.69 -40.05 -31.85
CA LEU A 98 -24.04 -40.47 -32.25
C LEU A 98 -24.32 -40.23 -33.75
N ILE A 99 -23.67 -39.23 -34.34
CA ILE A 99 -23.71 -38.93 -35.77
C ILE A 99 -22.89 -39.95 -36.55
N GLU A 100 -21.70 -40.28 -36.06
CA GLU A 100 -20.83 -41.27 -36.68
C GLU A 100 -21.49 -42.64 -36.80
N PHE A 101 -22.26 -43.06 -35.79
CA PHE A 101 -22.94 -44.38 -35.80
C PHE A 101 -24.29 -44.39 -36.53
N GLU A 102 -24.71 -43.33 -37.22
CA GLU A 102 -26.04 -43.19 -37.88
C GLU A 102 -27.27 -43.33 -36.95
N TRP A 103 -27.10 -43.33 -35.62
CA TRP A 103 -28.20 -43.21 -34.64
C TRP A 103 -28.82 -41.80 -34.66
N ALA A 104 -28.23 -40.90 -35.45
CA ALA A 104 -28.55 -39.50 -35.65
C ALA A 104 -29.81 -39.21 -36.47
N ARG A 105 -30.75 -40.14 -36.60
CA ARG A 105 -32.04 -39.90 -37.29
C ARG A 105 -32.81 -38.69 -36.75
N TYR A 106 -32.44 -38.19 -35.56
CA TYR A 106 -33.01 -37.03 -34.88
C TYR A 106 -31.99 -35.95 -34.45
N ILE A 107 -30.71 -36.06 -34.83
CA ILE A 107 -29.69 -35.07 -34.44
C ILE A 107 -29.49 -34.08 -35.58
N THR A 108 -29.67 -32.79 -35.30
CA THR A 108 -29.56 -31.72 -36.30
C THR A 108 -28.18 -31.06 -36.24
N TYR A 109 -27.73 -30.45 -37.34
CA TYR A 109 -26.53 -29.60 -37.36
C TYR A 109 -26.55 -28.52 -36.26
N GLU A 110 -27.73 -27.97 -35.98
CA GLU A 110 -27.99 -27.03 -34.89
C GLU A 110 -27.65 -27.60 -33.50
N ASP A 111 -27.82 -28.90 -33.28
CA ASP A 111 -27.50 -29.53 -31.99
C ASP A 111 -25.99 -29.59 -31.77
N ILE A 112 -25.22 -29.95 -32.81
CA ILE A 112 -23.75 -29.95 -32.76
C ILE A 112 -23.24 -28.52 -32.55
N LEU A 113 -23.79 -27.55 -33.30
CA LEU A 113 -23.39 -26.16 -33.19
C LEU A 113 -23.62 -25.63 -31.77
N ARG A 114 -24.78 -25.91 -31.18
CA ARG A 114 -25.07 -25.53 -29.79
C ARG A 114 -24.09 -26.15 -28.81
N ARG A 115 -23.76 -27.44 -28.94
CA ARG A 115 -22.80 -28.13 -28.04
C ARG A 115 -21.39 -27.60 -28.20
N ARG A 116 -20.99 -27.29 -29.43
CA ARG A 116 -19.70 -26.67 -29.73
C ARG A 116 -19.62 -25.26 -29.18
N GLN A 117 -20.71 -24.49 -29.28
CA GLN A 117 -20.82 -23.18 -28.65
C GLN A 117 -20.70 -23.28 -27.12
N ASP A 118 -21.42 -24.21 -26.49
CA ASP A 118 -21.36 -24.45 -25.04
C ASP A 118 -19.94 -24.78 -24.57
N PHE A 119 -19.25 -25.68 -25.28
CA PHE A 119 -17.86 -26.04 -25.00
C PHE A 119 -16.91 -24.85 -25.15
N ASN A 120 -17.04 -24.09 -26.25
CA ASN A 120 -16.20 -22.92 -26.48
C ASN A 120 -16.45 -21.83 -25.42
N GLN A 121 -17.70 -21.63 -25.01
CA GLN A 121 -18.04 -20.71 -23.93
C GLN A 121 -17.47 -21.16 -22.59
N ALA A 122 -17.58 -22.45 -22.26
CA ALA A 122 -16.98 -23.02 -21.05
C ALA A 122 -15.44 -22.82 -21.04
N ARG A 123 -14.77 -23.06 -22.17
CA ARG A 123 -13.32 -22.81 -22.31
C ARG A 123 -12.97 -21.35 -22.09
N ASN A 124 -13.69 -20.43 -22.72
CA ASN A 124 -13.45 -19.00 -22.56
C ASN A 124 -13.63 -18.56 -21.11
N ASN A 125 -14.67 -19.04 -20.43
CA ASN A 125 -14.92 -18.77 -19.02
C ASN A 125 -13.81 -19.34 -18.12
N TYR A 126 -13.31 -20.54 -18.42
CA TYR A 126 -12.17 -21.13 -17.71
C TYR A 126 -10.91 -20.26 -17.86
N PHE A 127 -10.60 -19.78 -19.07
CA PHE A 127 -9.46 -18.88 -19.29
C PHE A 127 -9.59 -17.57 -18.54
N ALA A 128 -10.77 -16.94 -18.58
CA ALA A 128 -11.04 -15.71 -17.84
C ALA A 128 -10.89 -15.94 -16.32
N THR A 129 -11.46 -17.04 -15.79
CA THR A 129 -11.38 -17.37 -14.36
C THR A 129 -9.94 -17.67 -13.93
N ARG A 130 -9.15 -18.33 -14.79
CA ARG A 130 -7.73 -18.57 -14.55
C ARG A 130 -6.94 -17.26 -14.48
N GLN A 131 -7.21 -16.31 -15.37
CA GLN A 131 -6.60 -14.98 -15.31
C GLN A 131 -6.97 -14.27 -14.00
N SER A 132 -8.25 -14.31 -13.58
CA SER A 132 -8.68 -13.74 -12.31
C SER A 132 -8.00 -14.38 -11.09
N TYR A 133 -7.78 -15.71 -11.10
CA TYR A 133 -7.04 -16.40 -10.05
C TYR A 133 -5.58 -15.94 -9.96
N VAL A 134 -4.90 -15.83 -11.10
CA VAL A 134 -3.52 -15.31 -11.15
C VAL A 134 -3.46 -13.88 -10.62
N MET A 135 -4.39 -13.01 -11.03
CA MET A 135 -4.45 -11.63 -10.52
C MET A 135 -4.70 -11.59 -9.00
N ALA A 136 -5.60 -12.44 -8.48
CA ALA A 136 -5.84 -12.52 -7.05
C ALA A 136 -4.58 -12.94 -6.28
N MET A 137 -3.78 -13.85 -6.84
CA MET A 137 -2.50 -14.26 -6.25
C MET A 137 -1.49 -13.10 -6.23
N GLU A 138 -1.41 -12.32 -7.31
CA GLU A 138 -0.57 -11.12 -7.37
C GLU A 138 -1.02 -10.05 -6.36
N ASP A 139 -2.32 -9.90 -6.14
CA ASP A 139 -2.85 -8.96 -5.15
C ASP A 139 -2.56 -9.41 -3.72
N LEU A 140 -2.66 -10.72 -3.43
CA LEU A 140 -2.22 -11.28 -2.16
C LEU A 140 -0.73 -11.06 -1.93
N ARG A 141 0.10 -11.32 -2.95
CA ARG A 141 1.55 -11.11 -2.90
C ARG A 141 1.91 -9.65 -2.57
N LYS A 142 1.19 -8.69 -3.15
CA LYS A 142 1.36 -7.26 -2.83
C LYS A 142 0.89 -6.94 -1.41
N ALA A 143 -0.23 -7.49 -0.96
CA ALA A 143 -0.77 -7.25 0.38
C ALA A 143 0.16 -7.75 1.49
N ILE A 144 0.85 -8.88 1.29
CA ILE A 144 1.83 -9.42 2.25
C ILE A 144 3.22 -8.76 2.15
N GLY A 145 3.41 -7.81 1.22
CA GLY A 145 4.63 -7.00 1.11
C GLY A 145 5.82 -7.67 0.41
N THR A 146 5.65 -8.86 -0.17
CA THR A 146 6.69 -9.50 -1.00
C THR A 146 6.67 -8.93 -2.42
N ARG A 147 7.63 -8.05 -2.73
CA ARG A 147 7.85 -7.54 -4.09
C ARG A 147 8.36 -8.63 -5.02
#